data_AF-A0A536LH97-F1
#
_entry.id   AF-A0A536LH97-F1
#
_cell.length_a   1.000
_cell.length_b   1.000
_cell.length_c   1.000
_cell.angle_alpha   90.00
_cell.angle_beta   90.00
_cell.angle_gamma   90.00
#
_symmetry.space_group_name_H-M   'P 1'
#
loop_
_entity.id
_entity.type
_entity.pdbx_description
1 polymer ?
#
loop_
_entity_poly.entity_id
_entity_poly.type
_entity_poly.pdbx_seq_one_letter_code
_entity_poly.pdbx_strand_id
1 'polypeptide(L)'
;MFADIHSNPDSAYPTLVTRLLPDGIKGLVLAGMLAALMSSLASAFNACSTLLTWDVYRKMRPSASEQQLVRVGRISAAMMVFLGLLWIPFMKYISSQIYIYLQSVQAYIAPPIAACFLLGLFYRRLNGAGAIASLVTGLVLGVLRLVLELTNKASGGLEPGTLWHWIATINFLHFAVLLFVICSVVLFVVSLMTPPPSPEKTEGLTYTYGKPAVGEPAGARRFEIGLSVVLVATIGVLWFVFR
;
A
#
# COMPACT_ATOMS: atom_id res chain seq x y z
N MET A 1 -21.21 7.22 -29.55
CA MET A 1 -20.14 6.23 -29.84
C MET A 1 -19.50 5.63 -28.57
N PHE A 2 -19.57 6.25 -27.39
CA PHE A 2 -18.93 5.75 -26.15
C PHE A 2 -19.83 5.80 -24.90
N ALA A 3 -21.16 5.72 -25.06
CA ALA A 3 -22.10 5.82 -23.94
C ALA A 3 -21.90 4.69 -22.89
N ASP A 4 -21.35 3.55 -23.31
CA ASP A 4 -21.00 2.40 -22.48
C ASP A 4 -19.84 2.66 -21.51
N ILE A 5 -18.98 3.64 -21.79
CA ILE A 5 -17.86 4.02 -20.91
C ILE A 5 -18.36 4.78 -19.68
N HIS A 6 -19.46 5.54 -19.79
CA HIS A 6 -20.00 6.30 -18.64
C HIS A 6 -20.50 5.40 -17.51
N SER A 7 -21.02 4.21 -17.84
CA SER A 7 -21.48 3.23 -16.84
C SER A 7 -20.36 2.39 -16.24
N ASN A 8 -19.21 2.25 -16.92
CA ASN A 8 -18.08 1.47 -16.44
C ASN A 8 -16.75 2.16 -16.81
N PRO A 9 -16.28 3.11 -15.99
CA PRO A 9 -15.05 3.86 -16.26
C PRO A 9 -13.82 2.98 -16.46
N ASP A 10 -13.77 1.80 -15.83
CA ASP A 10 -12.62 0.88 -15.92
C ASP A 10 -12.47 0.25 -17.31
N SER A 11 -13.55 0.22 -18.11
CA SER A 11 -13.52 -0.32 -19.48
C SER A 11 -13.09 0.72 -20.53
N ALA A 12 -12.84 1.98 -20.13
CA ALA A 12 -12.57 3.07 -21.04
C ALA A 12 -11.37 2.77 -21.96
N TYR A 13 -10.23 2.41 -21.37
CA TYR A 13 -9.00 2.17 -22.13
C TYR A 13 -9.10 0.95 -23.06
N PRO A 14 -9.54 -0.24 -22.62
CA PRO A 14 -9.77 -1.38 -23.52
C PRO A 14 -10.75 -1.07 -24.66
N THR A 15 -11.81 -0.30 -24.37
CA THR A 15 -12.81 0.09 -25.39
C THR A 15 -12.20 1.00 -26.45
N LEU A 16 -11.35 1.95 -26.06
CA LEU A 16 -10.65 2.81 -27.01
C LEU A 16 -9.68 2.00 -27.89
N VAL A 17 -8.88 1.12 -27.29
CA VAL A 17 -7.94 0.24 -28.02
C VAL A 17 -8.68 -0.62 -29.04
N THR A 18 -9.81 -1.21 -28.66
CA THR A 18 -10.57 -2.13 -29.53
C THR A 18 -11.34 -1.41 -30.63
N ARG A 19 -11.85 -0.19 -30.38
CA ARG A 19 -12.67 0.56 -31.35
C ARG A 19 -11.90 1.48 -32.28
N LEU A 20 -10.74 1.99 -31.85
CA LEU A 20 -10.00 3.01 -32.61
C LEU A 20 -8.77 2.48 -33.34
N LEU A 21 -8.16 1.40 -32.88
CA LEU A 21 -6.93 0.90 -33.49
C LEU A 21 -7.21 -0.02 -34.69
N PRO A 22 -6.37 0.05 -35.74
CA PRO A 22 -6.43 -0.87 -36.85
C PRO A 22 -6.03 -2.28 -36.41
N ASP A 23 -6.44 -3.27 -37.20
CA ASP A 23 -6.06 -4.66 -37.00
C ASP A 23 -4.54 -4.82 -37.10
N GLY A 24 -3.99 -5.83 -36.41
CA GLY A 24 -2.54 -5.93 -36.17
C GLY A 24 -2.08 -5.12 -34.95
N ILE A 25 -2.17 -3.78 -34.99
CA ILE A 25 -1.75 -2.92 -33.86
C ILE A 25 -2.64 -3.18 -32.64
N LYS A 26 -3.95 -3.33 -32.84
CA LYS A 26 -4.91 -3.75 -31.80
C LYS A 26 -4.45 -5.02 -31.08
N GLY A 27 -4.03 -6.04 -31.85
CA GLY A 27 -3.54 -7.30 -31.31
C GLY A 27 -2.24 -7.13 -30.52
N LEU A 28 -1.31 -6.33 -31.05
CA LEU A 28 -0.03 -6.03 -30.37
C LEU A 28 -0.26 -5.33 -29.02
N VAL A 29 -1.13 -4.31 -28.98
CA VAL A 29 -1.42 -3.56 -27.76
C VAL A 29 -2.13 -4.44 -26.72
N LEU A 30 -3.12 -5.24 -27.12
CA LEU A 30 -3.79 -6.16 -26.21
C LEU A 30 -2.85 -7.24 -25.67
N ALA A 31 -1.97 -7.79 -26.51
CA ALA A 31 -0.95 -8.74 -26.08
C ALA A 31 0.03 -8.12 -25.07
N GLY A 32 0.51 -6.90 -25.34
CA GLY A 32 1.38 -6.16 -24.41
C GLY A 32 0.70 -5.86 -23.07
N MET A 33 -0.58 -5.47 -23.10
CA MET A 33 -1.37 -5.24 -21.88
C MET A 33 -1.50 -6.52 -21.05
N LEU A 34 -1.85 -7.66 -21.68
CA LEU A 34 -1.92 -8.95 -20.99
C LEU A 34 -0.56 -9.40 -20.44
N ALA A 35 0.51 -9.21 -21.20
CA ALA A 35 1.87 -9.53 -20.75
C ALA A 35 2.28 -8.68 -19.52
N ALA A 36 2.00 -7.37 -19.54
CA ALA A 36 2.27 -6.47 -18.42
C ALA A 36 1.46 -6.83 -17.17
N LEU A 37 0.19 -7.21 -17.34
CA LEU A 37 -0.66 -7.70 -16.25
C LEU A 37 -0.11 -9.00 -15.65
N MET A 38 0.25 -9.98 -16.49
CA MET A 38 0.83 -11.24 -16.03
C MET A 38 2.15 -11.03 -15.29
N SER A 39 3.01 -10.12 -15.77
CA SER A 39 4.27 -9.78 -15.11
C SER A 39 4.04 -9.15 -13.72
N SER A 40 3.10 -8.22 -13.61
CA SER A 40 2.76 -7.57 -12.34
C SER A 40 2.18 -8.56 -11.32
N LEU A 41 1.28 -9.44 -11.76
CA LEU A 41 0.71 -10.51 -10.92
C LEU A 41 1.79 -11.50 -10.46
N ALA A 42 2.66 -11.95 -11.37
CA ALA A 42 3.75 -12.85 -11.04
C ALA A 42 4.70 -12.23 -10.00
N SER A 43 5.04 -10.95 -10.15
CA SER A 43 5.86 -10.21 -9.19
C SER A 43 5.20 -10.12 -7.81
N ALA A 44 3.91 -9.76 -7.76
CA ALA A 44 3.17 -9.67 -6.50
C ALA A 44 3.07 -11.02 -5.77
N PHE A 45 2.71 -12.09 -6.48
CA PHE A 45 2.63 -13.43 -5.88
C PHE A 45 4.00 -13.96 -5.45
N ASN A 46 5.07 -13.64 -6.20
CA ASN A 46 6.43 -14.00 -5.82
C ASN A 46 6.89 -13.25 -4.55
N ALA A 47 6.60 -11.96 -4.43
CA ALA A 47 6.90 -11.18 -3.24
C ALA A 47 6.18 -11.75 -2.00
N CYS A 48 4.86 -11.99 -2.09
CA CYS A 48 4.09 -12.58 -1.00
C CYS A 48 4.57 -13.99 -0.64
N SER A 49 4.90 -14.80 -1.64
CA SER A 49 5.47 -16.14 -1.45
C SER A 49 6.80 -16.10 -0.69
N THR A 50 7.68 -15.18 -1.05
CA THR A 50 8.97 -14.95 -0.38
C THR A 50 8.77 -14.52 1.06
N LEU A 51 7.88 -13.55 1.33
CA LEU A 51 7.54 -13.11 2.70
C LEU A 51 7.02 -14.28 3.55
N LEU A 52 6.06 -15.06 3.05
CA LEU A 52 5.54 -16.22 3.79
C LEU A 52 6.59 -17.31 4.01
N THR A 53 7.49 -17.50 3.06
CA THR A 53 8.51 -18.55 3.15
C THR A 53 9.64 -18.15 4.10
N TRP A 54 10.21 -16.95 3.95
CA TRP A 54 11.37 -16.51 4.73
C TRP A 54 10.99 -15.87 6.06
N ASP A 55 9.98 -15.00 6.08
CA ASP A 55 9.65 -14.26 7.29
C ASP A 55 8.75 -15.03 8.25
N VAL A 56 7.97 -15.99 7.75
CA VAL A 56 7.08 -16.83 8.56
C VAL A 56 7.61 -18.25 8.66
N TYR A 57 7.68 -19.00 7.55
CA TYR A 57 7.98 -20.43 7.59
C TYR A 57 9.41 -20.74 8.08
N ARG A 58 10.44 -20.05 7.58
CA ARG A 58 11.83 -20.27 8.00
C ARG A 58 12.07 -19.87 9.46
N LYS A 59 11.39 -18.83 9.97
CA LYS A 59 11.44 -18.48 11.41
C LYS A 59 10.78 -19.55 12.29
N MET A 60 9.67 -20.14 11.84
CA MET A 60 9.00 -21.25 12.54
C MET A 60 9.76 -22.58 12.45
N ARG A 61 10.45 -22.83 11.32
CA ARG A 61 11.29 -24.02 11.10
C ARG A 61 12.69 -23.62 10.61
N PRO A 62 13.60 -23.26 11.53
CA PRO A 62 14.95 -22.80 11.19
C PRO A 62 15.77 -23.81 10.38
N SER A 63 15.53 -25.11 10.61
CA SER A 63 16.23 -26.23 9.97
C SER A 63 15.64 -26.66 8.62
N ALA A 64 14.69 -25.90 8.05
CA ALA A 64 14.09 -26.24 6.76
C ALA A 64 15.13 -26.19 5.63
N SER A 65 15.16 -27.23 4.79
CA SER A 65 16.05 -27.28 3.63
C SER A 65 15.59 -26.35 2.50
N GLU A 66 16.50 -25.96 1.62
CA GLU A 66 16.18 -25.12 0.45
C GLU A 66 15.06 -25.72 -0.41
N GLN A 67 15.06 -27.04 -0.60
CA GLN A 67 13.99 -27.71 -1.35
C GLN A 67 12.63 -27.59 -0.67
N GLN A 68 12.58 -27.61 0.67
CA GLN A 68 11.35 -27.38 1.43
C GLN A 68 10.88 -25.95 1.29
N LEU A 69 11.79 -24.96 1.36
CA LEU A 69 11.45 -23.55 1.17
C LEU A 69 10.85 -23.29 -0.22
N VAL A 70 11.44 -23.84 -1.29
CA VAL A 70 10.90 -23.68 -2.65
C VAL A 70 9.51 -24.31 -2.76
N ARG A 71 9.27 -25.48 -2.16
CA ARG A 71 7.93 -26.12 -2.16
C ARG A 71 6.91 -25.26 -1.43
N VAL A 72 7.24 -24.76 -0.25
CA VAL A 72 6.37 -23.86 0.52
C VAL A 72 6.06 -22.61 -0.30
N GLY A 73 7.07 -21.99 -0.91
CA GLY A 73 6.88 -20.83 -1.76
C GLY A 73 5.90 -21.07 -2.92
N ARG A 74 6.02 -22.21 -3.62
CA ARG A 74 5.09 -22.58 -4.70
C ARG A 74 3.65 -22.79 -4.19
N ILE A 75 3.49 -23.44 -3.04
CA ILE A 75 2.17 -23.64 -2.41
C ILE A 75 1.57 -22.30 -1.99
N SER A 76 2.36 -21.42 -1.36
CA SER A 76 1.92 -20.08 -0.96
C SER A 76 1.47 -19.25 -2.16
N ALA A 77 2.20 -19.30 -3.29
CA ALA A 77 1.79 -18.61 -4.52
C ALA A 77 0.45 -19.13 -5.06
N ALA A 78 0.26 -20.46 -5.14
CA ALA A 78 -1.00 -21.06 -5.58
C ALA A 78 -2.17 -20.70 -4.64
N MET A 79 -1.93 -20.70 -3.32
CA MET A 79 -2.91 -20.30 -2.32
C MET A 79 -3.30 -18.83 -2.48
N MET A 80 -2.35 -17.94 -2.76
CA MET A 80 -2.62 -16.51 -2.99
C MET A 80 -3.46 -16.27 -4.23
N VAL A 81 -3.23 -17.02 -5.32
CA VAL A 81 -4.07 -16.98 -6.52
C VAL A 81 -5.51 -17.38 -6.16
N PHE A 82 -5.68 -18.48 -5.41
CA PHE A 82 -7.00 -18.95 -5.00
C PHE A 82 -7.74 -17.96 -4.11
N LEU A 83 -7.07 -17.40 -3.09
CA LEU A 83 -7.65 -16.38 -2.22
C LEU A 83 -8.00 -15.09 -2.98
N GLY A 84 -7.16 -14.67 -3.93
CA GLY A 84 -7.42 -13.52 -4.80
C GLY A 84 -8.69 -13.72 -5.63
N LEU A 85 -8.86 -14.89 -6.25
CA LEU A 85 -10.08 -15.23 -7.01
C LEU A 85 -11.33 -15.23 -6.11
N LEU A 86 -11.21 -15.77 -4.89
CA LEU A 86 -12.30 -15.80 -3.91
C LEU A 86 -12.70 -14.39 -3.44
N TRP A 87 -11.78 -13.42 -3.49
CA TRP A 87 -12.00 -12.05 -3.06
C TRP A 87 -12.71 -11.16 -4.11
N ILE A 88 -12.68 -11.52 -5.40
CA ILE A 88 -13.26 -10.73 -6.51
C ILE A 88 -14.72 -10.29 -6.23
N PRO A 89 -15.63 -11.17 -5.77
CA PRO A 89 -17.03 -10.78 -5.51
C PRO A 89 -17.20 -9.71 -4.44
N PHE A 90 -16.21 -9.55 -3.54
CA PHE A 90 -16.26 -8.57 -2.45
C PHE A 90 -15.83 -7.17 -2.90
N MET A 91 -15.06 -7.06 -4.00
CA MET A 91 -14.53 -5.77 -4.47
C MET A 91 -15.63 -4.75 -4.77
N LYS A 92 -16.76 -5.21 -5.33
CA LYS A 92 -17.93 -4.39 -5.66
C LYS A 92 -18.57 -3.71 -4.44
N TYR A 93 -18.39 -4.26 -3.24
CA TYR A 93 -18.92 -3.69 -2.00
C TYR A 93 -18.02 -2.60 -1.42
N ILE A 94 -16.84 -2.34 -1.98
CA ILE A 94 -15.98 -1.22 -1.56
C ILE A 94 -16.10 -0.09 -2.57
N SER A 95 -15.86 -0.36 -3.85
CA SER A 95 -16.09 0.60 -4.92
C SER A 95 -16.40 -0.11 -6.23
N SER A 96 -17.20 0.54 -7.08
CA SER A 96 -17.41 0.09 -8.46
C SER A 96 -16.27 0.50 -9.40
N GLN A 97 -15.39 1.42 -8.98
CA GLN A 97 -14.16 1.76 -9.72
C GLN A 97 -12.95 1.09 -9.08
N ILE A 98 -12.18 0.33 -9.86
CA ILE A 98 -11.01 -0.41 -9.40
C ILE A 98 -9.95 0.53 -8.79
N TYR A 99 -9.75 1.72 -9.35
CA TYR A 99 -8.79 2.68 -8.80
C TYR A 99 -9.13 3.10 -7.37
N ILE A 100 -10.39 3.48 -7.12
CA ILE A 100 -10.85 3.88 -5.79
C ILE A 100 -10.79 2.69 -4.84
N TYR A 101 -11.18 1.50 -5.28
CA TYR A 101 -11.02 0.27 -4.50
C TYR A 101 -9.57 0.05 -4.04
N LEU A 102 -8.61 0.15 -4.96
CA LEU A 102 -7.20 -0.08 -4.65
C LEU A 102 -6.65 0.96 -3.68
N GLN A 103 -7.03 2.22 -3.84
CA GLN A 103 -6.64 3.31 -2.93
C GLN A 103 -7.26 3.13 -1.54
N SER A 104 -8.54 2.74 -1.49
CA SER A 104 -9.27 2.41 -0.27
C SER A 104 -8.56 1.31 0.53
N VAL A 105 -8.27 0.16 -0.08
CA VAL A 105 -7.58 -0.93 0.62
C VAL A 105 -6.19 -0.52 1.12
N GLN A 106 -5.44 0.24 0.32
CA GLN A 106 -4.14 0.78 0.73
C GLN A 106 -4.27 1.74 1.92
N ALA A 107 -5.29 2.59 1.93
CA ALA A 107 -5.57 3.52 3.02
C ALA A 107 -5.86 2.83 4.36
N TYR A 108 -6.27 1.56 4.38
CA TYR A 108 -6.52 0.81 5.62
C TYR A 108 -5.27 0.17 6.21
N ILE A 109 -4.21 0.02 5.40
CA ILE A 109 -3.01 -0.77 5.75
C ILE A 109 -1.75 0.10 5.80
N ALA A 110 -1.60 1.05 4.88
CA ALA A 110 -0.39 1.87 4.75
C ALA A 110 -0.13 2.82 5.94
N PRO A 111 -1.14 3.48 6.55
CA PRO A 111 -0.90 4.46 7.62
C PRO A 111 -0.07 3.98 8.83
N PRO A 112 -0.34 2.81 9.45
CA PRO A 112 0.47 2.34 10.58
C PRO A 112 1.93 2.04 10.20
N ILE A 113 2.14 1.52 8.98
CA ILE A 113 3.48 1.26 8.44
C ILE A 113 4.21 2.60 8.24
N ALA A 114 3.55 3.57 7.60
CA ALA A 114 4.09 4.90 7.40
C ALA A 114 4.43 5.58 8.74
N ALA A 115 3.57 5.46 9.77
CA ALA A 115 3.84 6.01 11.10
C ALA A 115 5.12 5.40 11.70
N CYS A 116 5.28 4.07 11.65
CA CYS A 116 6.45 3.40 12.21
C CYS A 116 7.75 3.78 11.48
N PHE A 117 7.73 3.78 10.14
CA PHE A 117 8.93 4.10 9.35
C PHE A 117 9.29 5.58 9.39
N LEU A 118 8.32 6.47 9.15
CA LEU A 118 8.56 7.90 9.09
C LEU A 118 9.02 8.42 10.46
N LEU A 119 8.27 8.11 11.52
CA LEU A 119 8.61 8.60 12.86
C LEU A 119 9.80 7.86 13.46
N GLY A 120 9.94 6.56 13.18
CA GLY A 120 11.11 5.77 13.59
C GLY A 120 12.41 6.30 13.01
N LEU A 121 12.38 6.82 11.78
CA LEU A 121 13.54 7.48 11.17
C LEU A 121 13.95 8.75 11.93
N PHE A 122 13.00 9.58 12.35
CA PHE A 122 13.31 10.89 12.97
C PHE A 122 13.46 10.86 14.49
N TYR A 123 12.94 9.84 15.19
CA TYR A 123 12.92 9.81 16.66
C TYR A 123 13.49 8.51 17.24
N ARG A 124 14.73 8.59 17.72
CA ARG A 124 15.51 7.46 18.29
C ARG A 124 14.89 6.79 19.50
N ARG A 125 13.96 7.45 20.21
CA ARG A 125 13.35 6.88 21.42
C ARG A 125 12.25 5.87 21.11
N LEU A 126 11.76 5.83 19.87
CA LEU A 126 10.77 4.85 19.42
C LEU A 126 11.39 3.44 19.37
N ASN A 127 10.65 2.45 19.81
CA ASN A 127 11.16 1.09 19.95
C ASN A 127 10.23 0.04 19.33
N GLY A 128 10.70 -1.21 19.29
CA GLY A 128 9.96 -2.33 18.70
C GLY A 128 8.61 -2.61 19.38
N ALA A 129 8.49 -2.39 20.69
CA ALA A 129 7.23 -2.59 21.42
C ALA A 129 6.16 -1.58 20.97
N GLY A 130 6.54 -0.29 20.84
CA GLY A 130 5.66 0.74 20.30
C GLY A 130 5.30 0.51 18.83
N ALA A 131 6.26 0.05 18.02
CA ALA A 131 6.00 -0.29 16.63
C ALA A 131 4.99 -1.44 16.49
N ILE A 132 5.16 -2.52 17.25
CA ILE A 132 4.21 -3.65 17.25
C ILE A 132 2.82 -3.18 17.72
N ALA A 133 2.73 -2.40 18.80
CA ALA A 133 1.45 -1.89 19.28
C ALA A 133 0.77 -1.01 18.23
N SER A 134 1.50 -0.10 17.60
CA SER A 134 1.00 0.76 16.51
C SER A 134 0.50 -0.05 15.30
N LEU A 135 1.26 -1.05 14.86
CA LEU A 135 0.91 -1.93 13.74
C LEU A 135 -0.34 -2.76 14.06
N VAL A 136 -0.44 -3.31 15.28
CA VAL A 136 -1.61 -4.09 15.71
C VAL A 136 -2.85 -3.19 15.83
N THR A 137 -2.73 -2.00 16.44
CA THR A 137 -3.83 -1.04 16.48
C THR A 137 -4.29 -0.66 15.08
N GLY A 138 -3.34 -0.37 14.18
CA GLY A 138 -3.63 -0.05 12.78
C GLY A 138 -4.35 -1.19 12.06
N LEU A 139 -3.90 -2.43 12.25
CA LEU A 139 -4.53 -3.62 11.69
C LEU A 139 -5.97 -3.78 12.20
N VAL A 140 -6.20 -3.65 13.51
CA VAL A 140 -7.54 -3.80 14.10
C VAL A 140 -8.48 -2.72 13.57
N LEU A 141 -8.06 -1.46 13.56
CA LEU A 141 -8.90 -0.35 13.07
C LEU A 141 -9.12 -0.42 11.55
N GLY A 142 -8.11 -0.81 10.78
CA GLY A 142 -8.22 -1.01 9.33
C GLY A 142 -9.17 -2.15 8.97
N VAL A 143 -9.06 -3.30 9.64
CA VAL A 143 -9.97 -4.44 9.47
C VAL A 143 -11.38 -4.07 9.93
N LEU A 144 -11.53 -3.39 11.07
CA LEU A 144 -12.82 -2.90 11.53
C LEU A 144 -13.50 -2.04 10.46
N ARG A 145 -12.77 -1.08 9.88
CA ARG A 145 -13.32 -0.20 8.84
C ARG A 145 -13.58 -0.93 7.53
N LEU A 146 -12.79 -1.93 7.16
CA LEU A 146 -13.07 -2.81 6.02
C LEU A 146 -14.38 -3.57 6.24
N VAL A 147 -14.54 -4.22 7.40
CA VAL A 147 -15.74 -4.99 7.74
C VAL A 147 -16.97 -4.10 7.77
N LEU A 148 -16.89 -2.92 8.38
CA LEU A 148 -18.00 -1.97 8.45
C LEU A 148 -18.43 -1.45 7.08
N GLU A 149 -17.49 -1.16 6.17
CA GLU A 149 -17.85 -0.76 4.80
C GLU A 149 -18.53 -1.91 4.04
N LEU A 150 -17.99 -3.13 4.16
CA LEU A 150 -18.56 -4.32 3.53
C LEU A 150 -19.97 -4.61 4.06
N THR A 151 -20.19 -4.57 5.37
CA THR A 151 -21.51 -4.82 5.98
C THR A 151 -22.49 -3.70 5.68
N ASN A 152 -22.06 -2.43 5.71
CA ASN A 152 -22.92 -1.29 5.37
C ASN A 152 -23.48 -1.41 3.95
N LYS A 153 -22.66 -1.84 2.98
CA LYS A 153 -23.11 -2.00 1.59
C LYS A 153 -23.80 -3.34 1.32
N ALA A 154 -23.47 -4.40 2.05
CA ALA A 154 -24.11 -5.70 1.89
C ALA A 154 -25.51 -5.78 2.54
N SER A 155 -25.70 -5.16 3.71
CA SER A 155 -26.94 -5.25 4.50
C SER A 155 -28.00 -4.18 4.16
N GLY A 156 -27.75 -3.34 3.15
CA GLY A 156 -28.66 -2.25 2.77
C GLY A 156 -28.52 -0.97 3.60
N GLY A 157 -27.48 -0.88 4.44
CA GLY A 157 -27.14 0.30 5.25
C GLY A 157 -27.12 0.01 6.75
N LEU A 158 -26.06 0.45 7.43
CA LEU A 158 -26.03 0.61 8.89
C LEU A 158 -26.95 1.76 9.31
N GLU A 159 -27.52 1.68 10.51
CA GLU A 159 -28.41 2.72 11.04
C GLU A 159 -27.78 4.12 10.94
N PRO A 160 -28.43 5.06 10.23
CA PRO A 160 -27.93 6.42 10.08
C PRO A 160 -27.74 7.12 11.43
N GLY A 161 -26.64 7.87 11.58
CA GLY A 161 -26.33 8.60 12.82
C GLY A 161 -25.55 7.80 13.87
N THR A 162 -25.29 6.51 13.64
CA THR A 162 -24.40 5.71 14.50
C THR A 162 -22.93 5.99 14.20
N LEU A 163 -22.05 5.82 15.20
CA LEU A 163 -20.59 5.89 15.01
C LEU A 163 -20.11 4.88 13.96
N TRP A 164 -20.73 3.71 13.91
CA TRP A 164 -20.41 2.64 12.95
C TRP A 164 -20.71 3.08 11.51
N HIS A 165 -21.83 3.74 11.28
CA HIS A 165 -22.18 4.31 9.98
C HIS A 165 -21.17 5.39 9.56
N TRP A 166 -20.74 6.26 10.48
CA TRP A 166 -19.74 7.28 10.20
C TRP A 166 -18.38 6.68 9.80
N ILE A 167 -17.89 5.67 10.54
CA ILE A 167 -16.64 4.96 10.21
C ILE A 167 -16.75 4.21 8.87
N ALA A 168 -17.92 3.68 8.53
CA ALA A 168 -18.16 2.98 7.28
C ALA A 168 -18.20 3.92 6.05
N THR A 169 -18.66 5.15 6.24
CA THR A 169 -18.97 6.10 5.14
C THR A 169 -17.96 7.22 4.96
N ILE A 170 -17.09 7.45 5.95
CA ILE A 170 -16.00 8.42 5.83
C ILE A 170 -15.13 8.10 4.60
N ASN A 171 -14.74 9.16 3.90
CA ASN A 171 -13.84 9.06 2.76
C ASN A 171 -12.51 8.38 3.18
N PHE A 172 -12.04 7.44 2.36
CA PHE A 172 -10.87 6.60 2.68
C PHE A 172 -9.61 7.41 2.97
N LEU A 173 -9.42 8.57 2.34
CA LEU A 173 -8.23 9.40 2.54
C LEU A 173 -8.26 10.11 3.90
N HIS A 174 -9.42 10.60 4.32
CA HIS A 174 -9.61 11.18 5.65
C HIS A 174 -9.42 10.11 6.73
N PHE A 175 -9.94 8.91 6.49
CA PHE A 175 -9.68 7.77 7.37
C PHE A 175 -8.20 7.42 7.45
N ALA A 176 -7.46 7.45 6.34
CA ALA A 176 -6.02 7.20 6.33
C ALA A 176 -5.25 8.17 7.22
N VAL A 177 -5.58 9.47 7.15
CA VAL A 177 -4.96 10.50 8.00
C VAL A 177 -5.31 10.27 9.47
N LEU A 178 -6.58 9.99 9.78
CA LEU A 178 -7.01 9.68 11.14
C LEU A 178 -6.26 8.46 11.70
N LEU A 179 -6.17 7.39 10.91
CA LEU A 179 -5.47 6.17 11.27
C LEU A 179 -3.97 6.42 11.50
N PHE A 180 -3.33 7.22 10.63
CA PHE A 180 -1.94 7.64 10.79
C PHE A 180 -1.72 8.35 12.12
N VAL A 181 -2.59 9.30 12.48
CA VAL A 181 -2.49 10.06 13.74
C VAL A 181 -2.66 9.13 14.94
N ILE A 182 -3.69 8.27 14.94
CA ILE A 182 -3.92 7.31 16.04
C ILE A 182 -2.72 6.38 16.22
N CYS A 183 -2.24 5.77 15.13
CA CYS A 183 -1.08 4.88 15.17
C CYS A 183 0.19 5.61 15.62
N SER A 184 0.38 6.87 15.22
CA SER A 184 1.48 7.71 15.69
C SER A 184 1.41 7.93 17.21
N VAL A 185 0.22 8.28 17.74
CA VAL A 185 0.02 8.46 19.18
C VAL A 185 0.32 7.17 19.94
N VAL A 186 -0.20 6.02 19.49
CA VAL A 186 0.08 4.72 20.11
C VAL A 186 1.57 4.39 20.08
N LEU A 187 2.22 4.62 18.94
CA LEU A 187 3.66 4.42 18.77
C LEU A 187 4.46 5.22 19.80
N PHE A 188 4.16 6.51 19.97
CA PHE A 188 4.83 7.37 20.95
C PHE A 188 4.54 6.93 22.39
N VAL A 189 3.26 6.77 22.75
CA VAL A 189 2.85 6.44 24.12
C VAL A 189 3.48 5.12 24.57
N VAL A 190 3.34 4.06 23.76
CA VAL A 190 3.88 2.75 24.13
C VAL A 190 5.41 2.75 24.13
N SER A 191 6.06 3.44 23.19
CA SER A 191 7.53 3.54 23.17
C SER A 191 8.09 4.27 24.40
N LEU A 192 7.40 5.30 24.88
CA LEU A 192 7.79 6.06 26.06
C LEU A 192 7.54 5.29 27.37
N MET A 193 6.46 4.50 27.41
CA MET A 193 6.14 3.63 28.56
C MET A 193 7.02 2.37 28.65
N THR A 194 7.73 2.02 27.57
CA THR A 194 8.59 0.83 27.51
C THR A 194 10.08 1.20 27.51
N PRO A 195 10.99 0.26 27.83
CA PRO A 195 12.41 0.55 27.92
C PRO A 195 12.98 1.17 26.63
N PRO A 196 13.94 2.10 26.74
CA PRO A 196 14.61 2.67 25.57
C PRO A 196 15.33 1.59 24.76
N PRO A 197 15.35 1.71 23.42
CA PRO A 197 16.12 0.80 22.58
C PRO A 197 17.62 1.00 22.87
N SER A 198 18.40 -0.07 22.80
CA SER A 198 19.85 0.02 22.93
C SER A 198 20.43 0.85 21.77
N PRO A 199 21.49 1.67 21.99
CA PRO A 199 22.07 2.52 20.95
C PRO A 199 22.42 1.74 19.67
N GLU A 200 22.96 0.53 19.82
CA GLU A 200 23.30 -0.40 18.72
C GLU A 200 22.11 -0.72 17.79
N LYS A 201 20.87 -0.69 18.29
CA LYS A 201 19.67 -0.97 17.48
C LYS A 201 19.15 0.25 16.73
N THR A 202 19.69 1.44 16.99
CA THR A 202 19.21 2.72 16.42
C THR A 202 20.29 3.46 15.64
N GLU A 203 21.54 3.09 15.83
CA GLU A 203 22.69 3.63 15.13
C GLU A 203 22.63 3.26 13.63
N GLY A 204 22.80 4.27 12.75
CA GLY A 204 22.70 4.09 11.30
C GLY A 204 21.29 3.88 10.72
N LEU A 205 20.28 3.64 11.57
CA LEU A 205 18.87 3.46 11.15
C LEU A 205 18.01 4.71 11.35
N THR A 206 18.49 5.66 12.15
CA THR A 206 17.81 6.91 12.45
C THR A 206 18.55 8.09 11.85
N TYR A 207 17.80 9.10 11.40
CA TYR A 207 18.35 10.34 10.89
C TYR A 207 19.21 10.98 11.97
N THR A 208 20.51 10.92 11.76
CA THR A 208 21.52 11.45 12.67
C THR A 208 22.19 12.60 11.95
N TYR A 209 22.23 13.77 12.58
CA TYR A 209 23.08 14.86 12.12
C TYR A 209 24.54 14.45 12.32
N GLY A 210 25.13 13.86 11.28
CA GLY A 210 26.52 13.44 11.19
C GLY A 210 26.98 13.51 9.74
N LYS A 211 28.31 13.47 9.49
CA LYS A 211 28.87 13.45 8.13
C LYS A 211 28.13 12.38 7.30
N PRO A 212 27.64 12.71 6.09
CA PRO A 212 27.00 11.72 5.25
C PRO A 212 27.98 10.55 5.06
N ALA A 213 27.49 9.33 5.26
CA ALA A 213 28.32 8.11 5.14
C ALA A 213 28.96 7.97 3.75
N VAL A 214 28.42 8.69 2.76
CA VAL A 214 28.95 8.84 1.41
C VAL A 214 29.06 10.32 1.11
N GLY A 215 30.28 10.81 0.86
CA GLY A 215 30.48 12.16 0.35
C GLY A 215 29.97 12.23 -1.09
N GLU A 216 28.72 12.64 -1.30
CA GLU A 216 28.22 12.89 -2.65
C GLU A 216 29.08 13.96 -3.34
N PRO A 217 29.56 13.70 -4.56
CA PRO A 217 30.30 14.70 -5.31
C PRO A 217 29.43 15.94 -5.49
N ALA A 218 29.98 17.13 -5.18
CA ALA A 218 29.24 18.39 -5.21
C ALA A 218 28.56 18.69 -6.57
N GLY A 219 29.06 18.11 -7.66
CA GLY A 219 28.45 18.18 -9.00
C GLY A 219 27.12 17.42 -9.10
N ALA A 220 27.04 16.21 -8.54
CA ALA A 220 25.81 15.42 -8.51
C ALA A 220 24.71 16.13 -7.71
N ARG A 221 25.07 16.64 -6.53
CA ARG A 221 24.13 17.38 -5.68
C ARG A 221 23.56 18.63 -6.34
N ARG A 222 24.38 19.42 -7.05
CA ARG A 222 23.90 20.61 -7.79
C ARG A 222 22.94 20.24 -8.92
N PHE A 223 23.23 19.15 -9.62
CA PHE A 223 22.38 18.63 -10.69
C PHE A 223 21.02 18.15 -10.14
N GLU A 224 21.01 17.40 -9.04
CA GLU A 224 19.79 16.93 -8.37
C GLU A 224 18.92 18.08 -7.85
N ILE A 225 19.55 19.12 -7.26
CA ILE A 225 18.82 20.33 -6.85
C ILE A 225 18.20 21.01 -8.07
N GLY A 226 18.93 21.12 -9.18
CA GLY A 226 18.42 21.68 -10.44
C GLY A 226 17.19 20.92 -10.94
N LEU A 227 17.27 19.59 -11.02
CA LEU A 227 16.13 18.73 -11.38
C LEU A 227 14.95 18.89 -10.42
N SER A 228 15.21 18.99 -9.11
CA SER A 228 14.17 19.17 -8.09
C SER A 228 13.44 20.50 -8.27
N VAL A 229 14.16 21.59 -8.56
CA VAL A 229 13.58 22.92 -8.83
C VAL A 229 12.73 22.88 -10.10
N VAL A 230 13.23 22.26 -11.18
CA VAL A 230 12.47 22.11 -12.44
C VAL A 230 11.19 21.32 -12.21
N LEU A 231 11.24 20.24 -11.44
CA LEU A 231 10.07 19.44 -11.09
C LEU A 231 9.03 20.27 -10.32
N VAL A 232 9.44 20.98 -9.26
CA VAL A 232 8.54 21.83 -8.46
C VAL A 232 7.95 22.95 -9.30
N ALA A 233 8.76 23.59 -10.15
CA ALA A 233 8.29 24.64 -11.06
C ALA A 233 7.25 24.08 -12.05
N THR A 234 7.50 22.90 -12.62
CA THR A 234 6.56 22.24 -13.55
C THR A 234 5.23 21.92 -12.84
N ILE A 235 5.29 21.36 -11.64
CA ILE A 235 4.09 21.08 -10.84
C ILE A 235 3.33 22.37 -10.53
N GLY A 236 4.03 23.44 -10.13
CA GLY A 236 3.44 24.75 -9.82
C GLY A 236 2.78 25.40 -11.04
N VAL A 237 3.41 25.32 -12.22
CA VAL A 237 2.85 25.80 -13.48
C VAL A 237 1.60 25.01 -13.84
N LEU A 238 1.65 23.68 -13.79
CA LEU A 238 0.48 22.83 -14.06
C LEU A 238 -0.66 23.18 -13.11
N TRP A 239 -0.40 23.33 -11.82
CA TRP A 239 -1.43 23.69 -10.86
C TRP A 239 -2.03 25.07 -11.16
N PHE A 240 -1.21 26.08 -11.48
CA PHE A 240 -1.70 27.42 -11.80
C PHE A 240 -2.54 27.46 -13.08
N VAL A 241 -2.15 26.68 -14.10
CA VAL A 241 -2.86 26.62 -15.38
C VAL A 241 -4.20 25.89 -15.28
N PHE A 242 -4.29 24.85 -14.46
CA PHE A 242 -5.47 23.95 -14.37
C PHE A 242 -6.33 24.14 -13.11
N ARG A 243 -6.01 25.11 -12.25
CA ARG A 243 -6.87 25.54 -11.13
C ARG A 243 -8.12 26.26 -11.64
#